data_AF-A0A9X9F5P2-F1
#
_entry.id   AF-A0A9X9F5P2-F1
#
_cell.length_a   1.000
_cell.length_b   1.000
_cell.length_c   1.000
_cell.angle_alpha   90.00
_cell.angle_beta   90.00
_cell.angle_gamma   90.00
#
_symmetry.space_group_name_H-M   'P 1'
#
loop_
_entity.id
_entity.type
_entity.pdbx_description
1 polymer ?
#
loop_
_entity_poly.entity_id
_entity_poly.type
_entity_poly.pdbx_seq_one_letter_code
_entity_poly.pdbx_strand_id
1 'polypeptide(L)'
;HFMNPVYMKPSIEVIRGYLTSDETVEKAQSFLKQLDKDAIVVNDQTGFVSNRISHLFMNESAWVVMDGVATPKQVDDIFKKCFGHTMGPLETADLIGLDTVLHSLNVLYEEYQDPKFRCCPLLKKM
;
A
#
# COMPACT_ATOMS: atom_id res chain seq x y z
N HIS A 1 4.63 -4.87 -9.98
CA HIS A 1 3.82 -5.10 -8.78
C HIS A 1 2.35 -5.02 -9.17
N PHE A 2 1.67 -6.17 -9.21
CA PHE A 2 0.24 -6.25 -9.50
C PHE A 2 -0.56 -6.07 -8.21
N MET A 3 -1.71 -5.40 -8.32
CA MET A 3 -2.62 -5.19 -7.20
C MET A 3 -3.76 -6.22 -7.22
N ASN A 4 -4.13 -6.75 -6.06
CA ASN A 4 -5.24 -7.69 -5.94
C ASN A 4 -6.59 -6.93 -6.05
N PRO A 5 -7.59 -7.46 -6.78
CA PRO A 5 -7.52 -8.56 -7.74
C PRO A 5 -7.01 -8.14 -9.11
N VAL A 6 -6.00 -8.88 -9.57
CA VAL A 6 -5.16 -8.56 -10.74
C VAL A 6 -5.97 -8.28 -11.99
N TYR A 7 -7.00 -9.09 -12.26
CA TYR A 7 -7.80 -8.96 -13.46
C TYR A 7 -8.63 -7.66 -13.49
N MET A 8 -9.06 -7.14 -12.33
CA MET A 8 -9.87 -5.91 -12.25
C MET A 8 -9.05 -4.62 -12.26
N LYS A 9 -7.75 -4.68 -11.96
CA LYS A 9 -6.93 -3.47 -11.85
C LYS A 9 -6.38 -3.08 -13.22
N PRO A 10 -6.68 -1.88 -13.75
CA PRO A 10 -6.26 -1.48 -15.09
C PRO A 10 -4.78 -1.10 -15.13
N SER A 11 -4.16 -0.82 -13.98
CA SER A 11 -2.79 -0.31 -13.93
C SER A 11 -1.89 -1.18 -13.04
N ILE A 12 -0.60 -1.16 -13.36
CA ILE A 12 0.45 -1.94 -12.70
C ILE A 12 1.62 -1.00 -12.40
N GLU A 13 2.18 -1.13 -11.22
CA GLU A 13 3.41 -0.46 -10.83
C GLU A 13 4.62 -1.24 -11.37
N VAL A 14 5.38 -0.64 -12.29
CA VAL A 14 6.60 -1.21 -12.88
C VAL A 14 7.81 -0.59 -12.20
N ILE A 15 8.64 -1.42 -11.57
CA ILE A 15 9.74 -0.95 -10.73
C ILE A 15 11.04 -0.98 -11.52
N ARG A 16 11.64 0.19 -11.72
CA ARG A 16 12.95 0.34 -12.36
C ARG A 16 14.04 0.24 -11.30
N GLY A 17 14.73 -0.89 -11.30
CA GLY A 17 15.94 -1.09 -10.49
C GLY A 17 17.11 -0.25 -11.01
N TYR A 18 18.14 -0.10 -10.17
CA TYR A 18 19.31 0.74 -10.47
C TYR A 18 20.00 0.39 -11.80
N LEU A 19 20.08 -0.91 -12.13
CA LEU A 19 20.70 -1.42 -13.37
C LEU A 19 19.68 -1.70 -14.48
N THR A 20 18.39 -1.44 -14.27
CA THR A 20 17.36 -1.71 -15.26
C THR A 20 17.46 -0.70 -16.42
N SER A 21 17.73 -1.20 -17.62
CA SER A 21 17.84 -0.40 -18.84
C SER A 21 16.48 0.12 -19.32
N ASP A 22 16.48 1.23 -20.04
CA ASP A 22 15.27 1.78 -20.68
C ASP A 22 14.63 0.75 -21.62
N GLU A 23 15.43 0.02 -22.40
CA GLU A 23 14.97 -1.05 -23.29
C GLU A 23 14.18 -2.14 -22.52
N THR A 24 14.64 -2.50 -21.32
CA THR A 24 13.95 -3.50 -20.49
C THR A 24 12.61 -2.95 -19.98
N VAL A 25 12.57 -1.68 -19.59
CA VAL A 25 11.33 -1.01 -19.17
C VAL A 25 10.34 -0.94 -20.33
N GLU A 26 10.78 -0.53 -21.52
CA GLU A 26 9.95 -0.46 -22.73
C GLU A 26 9.37 -1.82 -23.13
N LYS A 27 10.18 -2.89 -23.05
CA LYS A 27 9.72 -4.27 -23.27
C LYS A 27 8.65 -4.68 -22.27
N ALA A 28 8.85 -4.37 -20.98
CA ALA A 28 7.87 -4.65 -19.95
C ALA A 28 6.56 -3.88 -20.17
N GLN A 29 6.63 -2.58 -20.50
CA GLN A 29 5.45 -1.77 -20.82
C GLN A 29 4.71 -2.29 -22.05
N SER A 30 5.44 -2.67 -23.10
CA SER A 30 4.87 -3.25 -24.32
C SER A 30 4.18 -4.59 -24.06
N PHE A 31 4.73 -5.41 -23.17
CA PHE A 31 4.10 -6.66 -22.73
C PHE A 31 2.82 -6.38 -21.94
N LEU A 32 2.86 -5.47 -20.96
CA LEU A 32 1.69 -5.14 -20.14
C LEU A 32 0.55 -4.51 -20.95
N LYS A 33 0.89 -3.72 -21.98
CA LYS A 33 -0.08 -3.17 -22.92
C LYS A 33 -0.84 -4.26 -23.70
N GLN A 34 -0.20 -5.39 -24.02
CA GLN A 34 -0.88 -6.52 -24.65
C GLN A 34 -1.89 -7.21 -23.72
N LEU A 35 -1.82 -6.94 -22.42
CA LEU A 35 -2.75 -7.42 -21.41
C LEU A 35 -3.83 -6.38 -21.04
N ASP A 36 -3.92 -5.28 -21.79
CA ASP A 36 -4.74 -4.11 -21.48
C ASP A 36 -4.45 -3.54 -20.08
N LYS A 37 -3.16 -3.52 -19.71
CA LYS A 37 -2.69 -2.97 -18.44
C LYS A 37 -1.76 -1.79 -18.65
N ASP A 38 -2.09 -0.67 -18.01
CA ASP A 38 -1.28 0.53 -18.00
C ASP A 38 -0.11 0.39 -17.03
N ALA A 39 1.11 0.56 -17.54
CA ALA A 39 2.32 0.47 -16.75
C ALA A 39 2.74 1.84 -16.21
N ILE A 40 2.77 1.97 -14.88
CA ILE A 40 3.25 3.16 -14.17
C ILE A 40 4.67 2.87 -13.68
N VAL A 41 5.66 3.49 -14.31
CA VAL A 41 7.07 3.26 -13.99
C VAL A 41 7.47 4.08 -12.77
N VAL A 42 8.04 3.42 -11.76
CA VAL A 42 8.54 4.02 -10.52
C VAL A 42 9.96 3.54 -10.26
N ASN A 43 10.74 4.35 -9.54
CA ASN A 43 12.07 3.94 -9.12
C ASN A 43 12.01 2.93 -7.98
N ASP A 44 12.96 2.01 -7.97
CA ASP A 44 13.09 1.02 -6.91
C ASP A 44 13.48 1.65 -5.58
N GLN A 45 12.59 1.48 -4.61
CA GLN A 45 12.76 1.84 -3.20
C GLN A 45 11.85 0.97 -2.34
N THR A 46 12.21 0.76 -1.08
CA THR A 46 11.43 -0.06 -0.14
C THR A 46 9.98 0.42 -0.05
N GLY A 47 9.05 -0.50 -0.36
CA GLY A 47 7.60 -0.25 -0.40
C GLY A 47 7.08 0.42 -1.68
N PHE A 48 7.96 0.66 -2.66
CA PHE A 48 7.65 1.35 -3.91
C PHE A 48 6.88 2.66 -3.65
N VAL A 49 5.83 2.96 -4.42
CA VAL A 49 4.89 4.04 -4.12
C VAL A 49 3.72 3.51 -3.31
N SER A 50 3.11 2.42 -3.80
CA SER A 50 1.83 1.95 -3.29
C SER A 50 1.89 1.48 -1.84
N ASN A 51 2.68 0.44 -1.55
CA ASN A 51 2.75 -0.15 -0.21
C ASN A 51 3.30 0.84 0.82
N ARG A 52 4.27 1.66 0.44
CA ARG A 52 4.86 2.68 1.32
C ARG A 52 3.82 3.65 1.88
N ILE A 53 2.89 4.11 1.04
CA ILE A 53 1.86 5.08 1.44
C ILE A 53 0.68 4.35 2.09
N SER A 54 0.19 3.27 1.48
CA SER A 54 -1.02 2.58 1.94
C SER A 54 -0.86 2.01 3.35
N HIS A 55 0.30 1.43 3.65
CA HIS A 55 0.55 0.82 4.95
C HIS A 55 0.71 1.86 6.05
N LEU A 56 1.34 3.00 5.76
CA LEU A 56 1.37 4.13 6.69
C LEU A 56 -0.04 4.65 6.98
N PHE A 57 -0.87 4.77 5.95
CA PHE A 57 -2.25 5.22 6.08
C PHE A 57 -3.08 4.27 6.95
N MET A 58 -2.95 2.96 6.77
CA MET A 58 -3.57 1.94 7.61
C MET A 58 -3.05 1.99 9.06
N ASN A 59 -1.74 2.13 9.22
CA ASN A 59 -1.09 2.21 10.53
C ASN A 59 -1.58 3.42 11.33
N GLU A 60 -1.65 4.59 10.69
CA GLU A 60 -2.16 5.81 11.30
C GLU A 60 -3.65 5.69 11.65
N SER A 61 -4.43 5.05 10.79
CA SER A 61 -5.84 4.75 11.08
C SER A 61 -5.99 3.87 12.32
N ALA A 62 -5.07 2.93 12.56
CA ALA A 62 -5.06 2.13 13.78
C ALA A 62 -4.65 2.94 15.03
N TRP A 63 -3.77 3.94 14.88
CA TRP A 63 -3.45 4.89 15.96
C TRP A 63 -4.66 5.73 16.36
N VAL A 64 -5.41 6.27 15.38
CA VAL A 64 -6.66 7.02 15.64
C VAL A 64 -7.65 6.20 16.48
N VAL A 65 -7.74 4.89 16.21
CA VAL A 65 -8.56 3.96 17.01
C VAL A 65 -7.96 3.74 18.40
N MET A 66 -6.65 3.48 18.49
CA MET A 66 -5.95 3.24 19.75
C MET A 66 -6.03 4.43 20.71
N ASP A 67 -5.98 5.66 20.18
CA ASP A 67 -6.09 6.92 20.93
C ASP A 67 -7.55 7.24 21.33
N GLY A 68 -8.52 6.43 20.90
CA GLY A 68 -9.93 6.58 21.26
C GLY A 68 -10.63 7.73 20.53
N VAL A 69 -10.04 8.28 19.46
CA VAL A 69 -10.61 9.39 18.69
C VAL A 69 -11.88 8.95 17.95
N ALA A 70 -11.89 7.73 17.43
CA ALA A 70 -13.02 7.15 16.71
C ALA A 70 -13.01 5.62 16.78
N THR A 71 -14.18 5.00 16.63
CA THR A 71 -14.28 3.56 16.40
C THR A 71 -13.76 3.18 15.02
N PRO A 72 -13.32 1.92 14.78
CA PRO A 72 -12.86 1.49 13.46
C PRO A 72 -13.85 1.81 12.33
N LYS A 73 -15.14 1.52 12.58
CA LYS A 73 -16.22 1.81 11.63
C LYS A 73 -16.35 3.31 11.33
N GLN A 74 -16.17 4.19 12.32
CA GLN A 74 -16.25 5.63 12.09
C GLN A 74 -15.07 6.13 11.26
N VAL A 75 -13.86 5.61 11.49
CA VAL A 75 -12.68 5.91 10.66
C VAL A 75 -12.97 5.53 9.21
N ASP A 76 -13.41 4.30 8.95
CA ASP A 76 -13.73 3.84 7.60
C ASP A 76 -14.88 4.62 6.96
N ASP A 77 -15.92 4.94 7.73
CA ASP A 77 -17.06 5.73 7.24
C ASP A 77 -16.63 7.14 6.82
N ILE A 78 -15.68 7.78 7.51
CA ILE A 78 -15.14 9.09 7.11
C ILE A 78 -14.47 8.98 5.74
N PHE A 79 -13.60 7.99 5.53
CA PHE A 79 -12.92 7.85 4.24
C PHE A 79 -13.87 7.46 3.11
N LYS A 80 -14.88 6.63 3.40
CA LYS A 80 -15.89 6.27 2.39
C LYS A 80 -16.84 7.41 2.06
N LYS A 81 -17.40 8.07 3.07
CA LYS A 81 -18.51 9.03 2.90
C LYS A 81 -18.03 10.46 2.67
N CYS A 82 -16.90 10.85 3.23
CA CYS A 82 -16.36 12.21 3.11
C CYS A 82 -15.28 12.31 2.03
N PHE A 83 -14.40 11.31 1.91
CA PHE A 83 -13.30 11.33 0.94
C PHE A 83 -13.60 10.51 -0.34
N GLY A 84 -14.73 9.80 -0.39
CA GLY A 84 -15.16 9.06 -1.58
C GLY A 84 -14.36 7.80 -1.87
N HIS A 85 -13.64 7.25 -0.88
CA HIS A 85 -12.95 5.97 -1.04
C HIS A 85 -13.98 4.84 -1.20
N THR A 86 -13.68 3.85 -2.06
CA THR A 86 -14.54 2.66 -2.19
C THR A 86 -14.55 1.82 -0.91
N MET A 87 -13.44 1.81 -0.17
CA MET A 87 -13.24 1.04 1.05
C MET A 87 -12.46 1.89 2.06
N GLY A 88 -12.76 1.71 3.35
CA GLY A 88 -12.03 2.40 4.41
C GLY A 88 -10.61 1.83 4.61
N PRO A 89 -9.69 2.58 5.23
CA PRO A 89 -8.34 2.09 5.51
C PRO A 89 -8.30 0.80 6.33
N LEU A 90 -9.13 0.67 7.36
CA LEU A 90 -9.09 -0.47 8.27
C LEU A 90 -9.75 -1.70 7.63
N GLU A 91 -10.88 -1.53 6.96
CA GLU A 91 -11.45 -2.54 6.06
C GLU A 91 -10.44 -3.03 5.00
N THR A 92 -9.66 -2.11 4.42
CA THR A 92 -8.64 -2.48 3.43
C THR A 92 -7.49 -3.26 4.09
N ALA A 93 -7.09 -2.89 5.31
CA ALA A 93 -6.07 -3.62 6.07
C ALA A 93 -6.53 -5.05 6.39
N ASP A 94 -7.81 -5.24 6.79
CA ASP A 94 -8.39 -6.55 7.02
C ASP A 94 -8.44 -7.40 5.74
N LEU A 95 -8.74 -6.79 4.59
CA LEU A 95 -8.74 -7.48 3.30
C LEU A 95 -7.34 -7.95 2.88
N ILE A 96 -6.31 -7.14 3.16
CA ILE A 96 -4.90 -7.48 2.88
C ILE A 96 -4.39 -8.55 3.84
N GLY A 97 -4.83 -8.51 5.10
CA GLY A 97 -4.30 -9.29 6.20
C GLY A 97 -3.43 -8.43 7.10
N LEU A 98 -3.79 -8.34 8.39
CA LEU A 98 -3.08 -7.50 9.35
C LEU A 98 -1.64 -7.95 9.59
N ASP A 99 -1.37 -9.25 9.46
CA ASP A 99 -0.04 -9.84 9.51
C ASP A 99 0.85 -9.34 8.36
N THR A 100 0.30 -9.26 7.15
CA THR A 100 0.97 -8.72 5.96
C THR A 100 1.22 -7.22 6.11
N VAL A 101 0.25 -6.49 6.68
CA VAL A 101 0.40 -5.06 6.95
C VAL A 101 1.50 -4.81 7.98
N LEU A 102 1.47 -5.56 9.09
CA LEU A 102 2.49 -5.51 10.15
C LEU A 102 3.88 -5.84 9.61
N HIS A 103 4.00 -6.90 8.81
CA HIS A 103 5.26 -7.30 8.21
C HIS A 103 5.83 -6.19 7.31
N SER A 104 5.00 -5.64 6.43
CA SER A 104 5.41 -4.56 5.53
C SER A 104 5.83 -3.30 6.29
N LEU A 105 5.14 -2.94 7.37
CA LEU A 105 5.54 -1.82 8.23
C LEU A 105 6.87 -2.05 8.93
N ASN A 106 7.14 -3.28 9.40
CA ASN A 106 8.43 -3.62 10.01
C ASN A 106 9.56 -3.52 8.98
N VAL A 107 9.37 -4.02 7.76
CA VAL A 107 10.35 -3.87 6.66
C VAL A 107 10.61 -2.39 6.37
N LEU A 108 9.55 -1.57 6.28
CA LEU A 108 9.71 -0.13 6.07
C LEU A 108 10.47 0.53 7.24
N TYR A 109 10.19 0.15 8.47
CA TYR A 109 10.88 0.67 9.65
C TYR A 109 12.36 0.27 9.68
N GLU A 110 12.67 -0.99 9.37
CA GLU A 110 14.04 -1.51 9.33
C GLU A 110 14.87 -0.86 8.21
N GLU A 111 14.29 -0.67 7.03
CA GLU A 111 15.00 -0.10 5.89
C GLU A 111 15.22 1.42 6.04
N TYR A 112 14.20 2.16 6.49
CA TYR A 112 14.31 3.61 6.61
C TYR A 112 14.84 4.09 7.96
N GLN A 113 14.82 3.25 9.00
CA GLN A 113 15.17 3.61 10.38
C GLN A 113 14.44 4.87 10.88
N ASP A 114 13.21 5.07 10.37
CA ASP A 114 12.42 6.28 10.61
C ASP A 114 11.21 5.93 11.50
N PRO A 115 11.04 6.58 12.67
CA PRO A 115 9.96 6.31 13.60
C PRO A 115 8.56 6.49 12.99
N LYS A 116 8.41 7.20 11.87
CA LYS A 116 7.11 7.29 11.17
C LYS A 116 6.54 5.93 10.76
N PHE A 117 7.40 4.93 10.50
CA PHE A 117 6.99 3.59 10.11
C PHE A 117 6.76 2.65 11.31
N ARG A 118 6.93 3.15 12.54
CA ARG A 118 6.71 2.32 13.73
C ARG A 118 5.27 1.84 13.76
N CYS A 119 5.11 0.52 13.73
CA CYS A 119 3.79 -0.10 13.72
C CYS A 119 3.03 0.19 15.04
N CYS A 120 1.74 0.48 14.91
CA CYS A 120 0.79 0.70 16.00
C CYS A 120 0.77 -0.52 16.94
N PRO A 121 0.90 -0.32 18.27
CA PRO A 121 0.82 -1.41 19.24
C PRO A 121 -0.49 -2.21 19.17
N LEU A 122 -1.59 -1.60 18.72
CA LEU A 122 -2.85 -2.29 18.51
C LEU A 122 -2.73 -3.36 17.43
N LEU A 123 -2.12 -3.03 16.28
CA LEU A 123 -1.88 -3.98 15.18
C LEU A 123 -0.97 -5.14 15.60
N LYS A 124 -0.04 -4.92 16.53
CA LYS A 124 0.84 -5.98 17.06
C LYS A 124 0.14 -6.96 18.01
N LYS A 125 -1.02 -6.58 18.56
CA LYS A 125 -1.78 -7.40 19.51
C LYS A 125 -2.88 -8.24 18.86
N MET A 126 -3.21 -7.92 17.60
CA MET A 126 -4.21 -8.62 16.79
C MET A 126 -3.54 -9.75 16.02
#